data_AF-A0A136KYJ0-F1
#
_entry.id   AF-A0A136KYJ0-F1
#
_cell.length_a   1.000
_cell.length_b   1.000
_cell.length_c   1.000
_cell.angle_alpha   90.00
_cell.angle_beta   90.00
_cell.angle_gamma   90.00
#
_symmetry.space_group_name_H-M   'P 1'
#
loop_
_entity.id
_entity.type
_entity.pdbx_description
1 polymer ?
#
loop_
_entity_poly.entity_id
_entity_poly.type
_entity_poly.pdbx_seq_one_letter_code
_entity_poly.pdbx_strand_id
1 'polypeptide(L)'
;VPGETQPAQVHALAHAINEALGAFGKTVEFIDPVPYGDLYQTASLKSLVAALDSGAVESLLILGGNPAFSAPADVPFTEAVAKARFTVHVGLYADETYDASQWHIPMAHELEAWGDAKRSTGRRRFSSP
;
A
#
# COMPACT_ATOMS: atom_id res chain seq x y z
N VAL A 1 7.38 21.53 -3.27
CA VAL A 1 6.62 20.25 -3.38
C VAL A 1 5.43 20.37 -2.44
N PRO A 2 4.20 20.09 -2.88
CA PRO A 2 3.02 20.14 -2.01
C PRO A 2 2.96 18.91 -1.11
N GLY A 3 2.19 19.00 -0.01
CA GLY A 3 1.98 17.88 0.91
C GLY A 3 1.06 16.80 0.32
N GLU A 4 1.16 15.58 0.84
CA GLU A 4 0.44 14.39 0.35
C GLU A 4 -1.09 14.51 0.38
N THR A 5 -1.64 15.24 1.33
CA THR A 5 -3.10 15.41 1.50
C THR A 5 -3.71 16.42 0.54
N GLN A 6 -2.91 17.06 -0.32
CA GLN A 6 -3.38 18.08 -1.25
C GLN A 6 -4.03 17.45 -2.48
N PRO A 7 -5.04 18.09 -3.08
CA PRO A 7 -5.69 17.56 -4.27
C PRO A 7 -4.75 17.65 -5.48
N ALA A 8 -4.95 16.78 -6.48
CA ALA A 8 -4.08 16.65 -7.65
C ALA A 8 -3.81 17.99 -8.38
N GLN A 9 -4.77 18.91 -8.36
CA GLN A 9 -4.65 20.25 -8.93
C GLN A 9 -3.56 21.08 -8.23
N VAL A 10 -3.41 20.96 -6.91
CA VAL A 10 -2.36 21.63 -6.13
C VAL A 10 -1.00 21.00 -6.43
N HIS A 11 -0.93 19.68 -6.64
CA HIS A 11 0.27 19.00 -7.13
C HIS A 11 0.71 19.54 -8.49
N ALA A 12 -0.21 19.64 -9.44
CA ALA A 12 0.05 20.21 -10.76
C ALA A 12 0.49 21.69 -10.69
N LEU A 13 -0.15 22.49 -9.85
CA LEU A 13 0.21 23.90 -9.67
C LEU A 13 1.62 24.06 -9.08
N ALA A 14 1.99 23.24 -8.10
CA ALA A 14 3.33 23.28 -7.55
C ALA A 14 4.41 22.92 -8.58
N HIS A 15 4.12 22.00 -9.52
CA HIS A 15 5.00 21.72 -10.65
C HIS A 15 5.12 22.94 -11.58
N ALA A 16 4.01 23.59 -11.92
CA ALA A 16 4.02 24.80 -12.77
C ALA A 16 4.82 25.95 -12.13
N ILE A 17 4.71 26.13 -10.81
CA ILE A 17 5.51 27.13 -10.07
C ILE A 17 7.00 26.78 -10.11
N ASN A 18 7.36 25.51 -9.89
CA ASN A 18 8.75 25.06 -9.96
C ASN A 18 9.34 25.23 -11.37
N GLU A 19 8.52 25.04 -12.42
CA GLU A 19 8.90 25.32 -13.80
C GLU A 19 9.21 26.80 -14.00
N ALA A 20 8.32 27.69 -13.57
CA ALA A 20 8.48 29.14 -13.69
C ALA A 20 9.71 29.67 -12.94
N LEU A 21 10.10 29.00 -11.85
CA LEU A 21 11.30 29.32 -11.07
C LEU A 21 12.59 28.68 -11.63
N GLY A 22 12.49 27.87 -12.68
CA GLY A 22 13.63 27.15 -13.27
C GLY A 22 14.28 26.17 -12.29
N ALA A 23 13.46 25.54 -11.43
CA ALA A 23 13.89 24.63 -10.36
C ALA A 23 14.22 23.22 -10.86
N PHE A 24 13.70 22.83 -12.03
CA PHE A 24 13.93 21.51 -12.61
C PHE A 24 15.41 21.30 -12.99
N GLY A 25 15.97 20.15 -12.60
CA GLY A 25 17.38 19.82 -12.79
C GLY A 25 18.35 20.52 -11.83
N LYS A 26 17.84 21.34 -10.90
CA LYS A 26 18.64 22.01 -9.86
C LYS A 26 18.24 21.56 -8.47
N THR A 27 16.96 21.72 -8.14
CA THR A 27 16.39 21.42 -6.81
C THR A 27 15.25 20.42 -6.89
N VAL A 28 14.64 20.26 -8.07
CA VAL A 28 13.64 19.22 -8.34
C VAL A 28 14.15 18.35 -9.49
N GLU A 29 14.27 17.06 -9.23
CA GLU A 29 14.70 16.06 -10.20
C GLU A 29 13.54 15.09 -10.48
N PHE A 30 13.27 14.86 -11.76
CA PHE A 30 12.37 13.79 -12.17
C PHE A 30 13.20 12.52 -12.35
N ILE A 31 12.81 11.48 -11.63
CA ILE A 31 13.38 10.14 -11.74
C ILE A 31 12.30 9.19 -12.25
N ASP A 32 12.73 8.05 -12.79
CA ASP A 32 11.81 6.97 -13.09
C ASP A 32 11.03 6.59 -11.81
N PRO A 33 9.70 6.39 -11.91
CA PRO A 33 8.90 5.99 -10.77
C PRO A 33 9.51 4.74 -10.13
N VAL A 34 9.82 4.84 -8.83
CA VAL A 34 10.02 3.64 -8.03
C VAL A 34 8.64 2.98 -7.94
N PRO A 35 8.48 1.71 -8.35
CA PRO A 35 7.18 1.04 -8.27
C PRO A 35 6.82 0.85 -6.79
N TYR A 36 6.18 1.88 -6.23
CA TYR A 36 5.21 1.69 -5.17
C TYR A 36 3.96 1.11 -5.84
N GLY A 37 3.13 0.37 -5.10
CA GLY A 37 1.94 -0.28 -5.63
C GLY A 37 0.95 0.67 -6.30
N ASP A 38 -0.25 0.17 -6.59
CA ASP A 38 -1.29 0.92 -7.31
C ASP A 38 -1.43 2.38 -6.83
N LEU A 39 -1.35 3.33 -7.76
CA LEU A 39 -1.48 4.77 -7.50
C LEU A 39 -2.86 5.12 -6.91
N TYR A 40 -3.82 4.20 -7.01
CA TYR A 40 -5.19 4.34 -6.53
C TYR A 40 -5.53 3.36 -5.40
N GLN A 41 -4.73 3.37 -4.33
CA GLN A 41 -4.83 2.42 -3.19
C GLN A 41 -6.28 2.27 -2.65
N THR A 42 -7.02 3.37 -2.47
CA THR A 42 -8.40 3.32 -1.98
C THR A 42 -9.39 2.74 -3.00
N ALA A 43 -9.23 3.06 -4.29
CA ALA A 43 -10.10 2.52 -5.34
C ALA A 43 -9.84 1.01 -5.56
N SER A 44 -8.58 0.61 -5.43
CA SER A 44 -8.15 -0.79 -5.45
C SER A 44 -8.77 -1.58 -4.30
N LEU A 45 -8.77 -1.02 -3.08
CA LEU A 45 -9.41 -1.65 -1.92
C LEU A 45 -10.93 -1.79 -2.07
N LYS A 46 -11.62 -0.76 -2.58
CA LYS A 46 -13.06 -0.83 -2.90
C LYS A 46 -13.37 -1.91 -3.93
N SER A 47 -12.52 -2.03 -4.94
CA SER A 47 -12.67 -3.06 -5.99
C SER A 47 -12.47 -4.46 -5.42
N LEU A 48 -11.51 -4.64 -4.50
CA LEU A 48 -11.30 -5.89 -3.78
C LEU A 48 -12.54 -6.27 -2.95
N VAL A 49 -13.10 -5.32 -2.19
CA VAL A 49 -14.32 -5.55 -1.41
C VAL A 49 -15.49 -5.96 -2.31
N ALA A 50 -15.68 -5.28 -3.44
CA ALA A 50 -16.72 -5.66 -4.40
C ALA A 50 -16.52 -7.08 -4.96
N ALA A 51 -15.26 -7.49 -5.21
CA ALA A 51 -14.94 -8.82 -5.72
C ALA A 51 -15.12 -9.93 -4.65
N LEU A 52 -14.84 -9.62 -3.38
CA LEU A 52 -15.15 -10.49 -2.24
C LEU A 52 -16.67 -10.65 -2.08
N ASP A 53 -17.41 -9.55 -2.18
CA ASP A 53 -18.87 -9.53 -2.09
C ASP A 53 -19.55 -10.31 -3.21
N SER A 54 -19.00 -10.24 -4.41
CA SER A 54 -19.51 -11.01 -5.56
C SER A 54 -19.08 -12.49 -5.52
N GLY A 55 -18.26 -12.90 -4.55
CA GLY A 55 -17.67 -14.25 -4.48
C GLY A 55 -16.67 -14.54 -5.60
N ALA A 56 -16.15 -13.52 -6.28
CA ALA A 56 -15.13 -13.68 -7.33
C ALA A 56 -13.75 -13.99 -6.73
N VAL A 57 -13.52 -13.65 -5.47
CA VAL A 57 -12.31 -13.98 -4.73
C VAL A 57 -12.57 -15.20 -3.85
N GLU A 58 -11.94 -16.31 -4.18
CA GLU A 58 -11.98 -17.53 -3.37
C GLU A 58 -10.93 -17.50 -2.25
N SER A 59 -9.72 -17.08 -2.60
CA SER A 59 -8.55 -17.07 -1.71
C SER A 59 -7.96 -15.68 -1.63
N LEU A 60 -7.77 -15.17 -0.41
CA LEU A 60 -7.13 -13.89 -0.13
C LEU A 60 -5.87 -14.08 0.71
N LEU A 61 -4.75 -13.57 0.21
CA LEU A 61 -3.49 -13.47 0.93
C LEU A 61 -3.21 -12.00 1.25
N ILE A 62 -3.10 -11.69 2.54
CA ILE A 62 -2.82 -10.35 3.05
C ILE A 62 -1.37 -10.35 3.54
N LEU A 63 -0.50 -9.62 2.84
CA LEU A 63 0.92 -9.52 3.17
C LEU A 63 1.19 -8.22 3.93
N GLY A 64 1.39 -8.34 5.23
CA GLY A 64 1.54 -7.21 6.14
C GLY A 64 0.29 -6.31 6.18
N GLY A 65 0.46 -5.13 6.77
CA GLY A 65 -0.62 -4.17 6.91
C GLY A 65 -1.76 -4.64 7.82
N ASN A 66 -2.68 -3.71 8.08
CA ASN A 66 -3.86 -3.97 8.90
C ASN A 66 -5.10 -3.30 8.26
N PRO A 67 -5.57 -3.77 7.09
CA PRO A 67 -6.72 -3.21 6.39
C PRO A 67 -8.02 -3.26 7.19
N ALA A 68 -8.19 -4.22 8.11
CA ALA A 68 -9.37 -4.24 8.99
C ALA A 68 -9.44 -2.98 9.89
N PHE A 69 -8.29 -2.42 10.27
CA PHE A 69 -8.20 -1.17 11.02
C PHE A 69 -8.09 0.07 10.11
N SER A 70 -7.26 -0.01 9.07
CA SER A 70 -6.86 1.17 8.27
C SER A 70 -7.78 1.47 7.09
N ALA A 71 -8.69 0.55 6.74
CA ALA A 71 -9.68 0.81 5.70
C ALA A 71 -10.52 2.05 6.06
N PRO A 72 -10.83 2.92 5.08
CA PRO A 72 -11.79 4.00 5.29
C PRO A 72 -13.15 3.47 5.75
N ALA A 73 -13.86 4.25 6.56
CA ALA A 73 -15.14 3.83 7.14
C ALA A 73 -16.24 3.51 6.09
N ASP A 74 -16.11 4.02 4.86
CA ASP A 74 -17.00 3.71 3.74
C ASP A 74 -16.63 2.44 2.98
N VAL A 75 -15.63 1.69 3.45
CA VAL A 75 -15.15 0.44 2.86
C VAL A 75 -15.30 -0.70 3.90
N PRO A 76 -16.35 -1.54 3.80
CA PRO A 76 -16.63 -2.59 4.78
C PRO A 76 -15.71 -3.81 4.62
N PHE A 77 -14.40 -3.61 4.78
CA PHE A 77 -13.40 -4.64 4.51
C PHE A 77 -13.58 -5.89 5.39
N THR A 78 -13.77 -5.71 6.70
CA THR A 78 -13.90 -6.81 7.66
C THR A 78 -15.09 -7.73 7.33
N GLU A 79 -16.21 -7.14 6.91
CA GLU A 79 -17.42 -7.89 6.50
C GLU A 79 -17.19 -8.64 5.19
N ALA A 80 -16.48 -8.02 4.25
CA ALA A 80 -16.18 -8.62 2.95
C ALA A 80 -15.18 -9.78 3.07
N VAL A 81 -14.16 -9.65 3.92
CA VAL A 81 -13.14 -10.69 4.13
C VAL A 81 -13.75 -11.99 4.65
N ALA A 82 -14.80 -11.92 5.47
CA ALA A 82 -15.50 -13.08 5.99
C ALA A 82 -16.20 -13.92 4.89
N LYS A 83 -16.37 -13.36 3.68
CA LYS A 83 -16.98 -14.04 2.52
C LYS A 83 -15.96 -14.85 1.71
N ALA A 84 -14.67 -14.57 1.84
CA ALA A 84 -13.64 -15.38 1.19
C ALA A 84 -13.60 -16.77 1.83
N ARG A 85 -13.48 -17.80 0.97
CA ARG A 85 -13.41 -19.19 1.44
C ARG A 85 -12.12 -19.49 2.16
N PHE A 86 -11.03 -18.83 1.77
CA PHE A 86 -9.71 -19.00 2.35
C PHE A 86 -9.05 -17.64 2.52
N THR A 87 -8.66 -17.30 3.75
CA THR A 87 -7.96 -16.05 4.06
C THR A 87 -6.72 -16.32 4.90
N VAL A 88 -5.59 -15.76 4.48
CA VAL A 88 -4.31 -15.85 5.19
C VAL A 88 -3.76 -14.45 5.40
N HIS A 89 -3.45 -14.11 6.63
CA HIS A 89 -2.72 -12.90 7.00
C HIS A 89 -1.29 -13.24 7.39
N VAL A 90 -0.33 -12.54 6.81
CA VAL A 90 1.08 -12.63 7.17
C VAL A 90 1.45 -11.32 7.84
N GLY A 91 1.61 -11.31 9.17
CA GLY A 91 1.77 -10.07 9.94
C GLY A 91 2.75 -10.20 11.11
N LEU A 92 3.29 -9.07 11.56
CA LEU A 92 4.20 -9.02 12.73
C LEU A 92 3.44 -9.13 14.06
N TYR A 93 2.15 -8.78 14.05
CA TYR A 93 1.33 -8.66 15.25
C TYR A 93 -0.01 -9.37 15.05
N ALA A 94 -0.60 -9.79 16.17
CA ALA A 94 -2.00 -10.18 16.22
C ALA A 94 -2.87 -8.91 16.31
N ASP A 95 -3.22 -8.36 15.15
CA ASP A 95 -4.00 -7.13 15.00
C ASP A 95 -5.45 -7.38 14.53
N GLU A 96 -6.21 -6.33 14.21
CA GLU A 96 -7.60 -6.46 13.78
C GLU A 96 -7.75 -7.31 12.49
N THR A 97 -6.71 -7.35 11.65
CA THR A 97 -6.70 -8.17 10.43
C THR A 97 -6.35 -9.63 10.73
N TYR A 98 -5.55 -9.89 11.77
CA TYR A 98 -5.39 -11.23 12.34
C TYR A 98 -6.75 -11.80 12.77
N ASP A 99 -7.53 -11.04 13.54
CA ASP A 99 -8.83 -11.50 14.03
C ASP A 99 -9.86 -11.74 12.91
N ALA A 100 -9.75 -10.98 11.82
CA ALA A 100 -10.62 -11.12 10.65
C ALA A 100 -10.21 -12.27 9.71
N SER A 101 -9.02 -12.86 9.86
CA SER A 101 -8.47 -13.87 8.96
C SER A 101 -8.60 -15.29 9.51
N GLN A 102 -8.75 -16.28 8.63
CA GLN A 102 -8.84 -17.68 9.04
C GLN A 102 -7.49 -18.25 9.47
N TRP A 103 -6.42 -17.82 8.81
CA TRP A 103 -5.06 -18.22 9.10
C TRP A 103 -4.20 -17.00 9.33
N HIS A 104 -3.30 -17.11 10.30
CA HIS A 104 -2.25 -16.14 10.48
C HIS A 104 -0.89 -16.83 10.48
N ILE A 105 0.04 -16.24 9.72
CA ILE A 105 1.44 -16.65 9.67
C ILE A 105 2.25 -15.50 10.29
N PRO A 106 3.00 -15.76 11.36
CA PRO A 106 3.92 -14.76 11.90
C PRO A 106 4.92 -14.34 10.84
N MET A 107 4.95 -13.05 10.52
CA MET A 107 5.93 -12.48 9.59
C MET A 107 7.27 -12.35 10.30
N ALA A 108 8.37 -12.66 9.62
CA ALA A 108 9.70 -12.34 10.10
C ALA A 108 9.90 -10.82 10.06
N HIS A 109 10.50 -10.25 11.12
CA HIS A 109 10.91 -8.85 11.07
C HIS A 109 11.98 -8.65 9.97
N GLU A 110 12.13 -7.43 9.45
CA GLU A 110 13.13 -7.14 8.41
C GLU A 110 14.58 -7.49 8.82
N LEU A 111 14.84 -7.59 10.13
CA LEU A 111 16.12 -7.98 10.74
C LEU A 111 16.25 -9.49 10.97
N GLU A 112 15.23 -10.26 10.61
CA GLU A 112 15.20 -11.72 10.75
C GLU A 112 15.05 -12.38 9.37
N ALA A 113 14.98 -11.57 8.32
CA ALA A 113 14.70 -11.97 6.97
C ALA A 113 15.80 -11.49 6.01
N TRP A 114 16.09 -12.34 5.05
CA TRP A 114 16.84 -11.94 3.87
C TRP A 114 15.90 -11.28 2.88
N GLY A 115 16.32 -10.18 2.25
CA GLY A 115 15.45 -9.47 1.32
C GLY A 115 16.18 -8.42 0.48
N ASP A 116 15.42 -7.71 -0.32
CA ASP A 116 15.87 -6.55 -1.06
C ASP A 116 14.87 -5.41 -0.96
N ALA A 117 15.38 -4.17 -1.03
CA ALA A 117 14.56 -2.97 -1.01
C ALA A 117 15.09 -1.96 -2.03
N LYS A 118 14.17 -1.25 -2.69
CA LYS A 118 14.50 -0.14 -3.59
C LYS A 118 14.16 1.17 -2.88
N ARG A 119 15.16 2.04 -2.71
CA ARG A 119 14.97 3.37 -2.11
C ARG A 119 14.21 4.28 -3.08
N SER A 120 13.63 5.35 -2.54
CA SER A 120 12.97 6.42 -3.31
C SER A 120 13.87 7.04 -4.38
N THR A 121 15.19 7.00 -4.20
CA THR A 121 16.19 7.45 -5.20
C THR A 121 16.52 6.42 -6.28
N GLY A 122 15.84 5.27 -6.31
CA GLY A 122 16.07 4.19 -7.27
C GLY A 122 17.16 3.19 -6.90
N ARG A 123 17.99 3.49 -5.88
CA ARG A 123 19.09 2.60 -5.44
C ARG A 123 18.55 1.34 -4.75
N ARG A 124 19.05 0.17 -5.16
CA ARG A 124 18.72 -1.13 -4.56
C ARG A 124 19.66 -1.46 -3.38
N ARG A 125 19.13 -2.07 -2.33
CA ARG A 125 19.87 -2.58 -1.18
C ARG A 125 19.42 -4.02 -0.91
N PHE A 126 20.39 -4.85 -0.54
CA PHE A 126 20.13 -6.17 0.01
C PHE A 126 20.13 -6.11 1.54
N SER A 127 19.17 -6.77 2.18
CA SER A 127 19.10 -6.97 3.63
C SER A 127 19.42 -8.41 3.98
N SER A 128 20.23 -8.57 5.02
CA SER A 128 20.41 -9.83 5.72
C SER A 128 19.79 -9.69 7.12
N PRO A 129 19.47 -10.79 7.79
CA PRO A 129 19.27 -10.81 9.23
C PRO A 129 20.51 -10.27 9.96
#